data_AF-A0A2M8F3B3-F1
#
_entry.id   AF-A0A2M8F3B3-F1
#
_cell.length_a   1.000
_cell.length_b   1.000
_cell.length_c   1.000
_cell.angle_alpha   90.00
_cell.angle_beta   90.00
_cell.angle_gamma   90.00
#
_symmetry.space_group_name_H-M   'P 1'
#
loop_
_entity.id
_entity.type
_entity.pdbx_description
1 polymer ?
#
loop_
_entity_poly.entity_id
_entity_poly.type
_entity_poly.pdbx_seq_one_letter_code
_entity_poly.pdbx_strand_id
1 'polypeptide(L)'
;VIPDPDRGSMDSRFHGNDKDMYFRKTNRAGGIEGGVTNGMPIVVRAYHKPISTLYKPLQTVDIETKKTADATIERSDICVVPRAGVVSEAILAYVLAGEIVDKL
;
A
#
# COMPACT_ATOMS: atom_id res chain seq x y z
N VAL A 1 -14.79 19.56 5.54
CA VAL A 1 -13.37 19.89 5.29
C VAL A 1 -13.02 21.09 6.15
N ILE A 2 -12.54 20.83 7.37
CA ILE A 2 -12.05 21.89 8.26
C ILE A 2 -10.61 22.19 7.79
N PRO A 3 -10.24 23.44 7.50
CA PRO A 3 -8.88 23.76 7.08
C PRO A 3 -7.90 23.48 8.23
N ASP A 4 -6.89 22.65 7.96
CA ASP A 4 -5.85 22.26 8.91
C ASP A 4 -4.93 23.47 9.17
N PRO A 5 -4.76 23.92 10.42
CA PRO A 5 -3.94 25.09 10.77
C PRO A 5 -2.44 24.92 10.47
N ASP A 6 -1.98 23.69 10.18
CA ASP A 6 -0.57 23.37 9.91
C ASP A 6 -0.22 23.33 8.40
N ARG A 7 -0.79 24.23 7.60
CA ARG A 7 -0.38 24.42 6.19
C ARG A 7 1.02 25.03 6.12
N GLY A 8 2.07 24.23 6.32
CA GLY A 8 3.37 24.52 5.71
C GLY A 8 4.66 24.37 6.51
N SER A 9 4.71 23.79 7.71
CA SER A 9 6.01 23.63 8.40
C SER A 9 6.32 22.19 8.84
N MET A 10 7.08 21.48 8.01
CA MET A 10 7.84 20.30 8.41
C MET A 10 9.30 20.70 8.63
N ASP A 11 9.65 21.08 9.86
CA ASP A 11 10.94 20.75 10.48
C ASP A 11 10.90 21.23 11.95
N SER A 12 11.12 20.33 12.90
CA SER A 12 11.42 20.73 14.28
C SER A 12 12.74 20.09 14.68
N ARG A 13 13.83 20.85 14.55
CA ARG A 13 15.12 20.48 15.15
C ARG A 13 15.03 20.68 16.66
N PHE A 14 15.35 19.65 17.43
CA PHE A 14 15.70 19.80 18.85
C PHE A 14 17.19 19.49 19.02
N HIS A 15 17.92 20.42 19.64
CA HIS A 15 19.27 20.16 20.14
C HIS A 15 19.14 19.57 21.54
N GLY A 16 19.48 18.29 21.69
CA GLY A 16 19.58 17.61 22.97
C GLY A 16 20.83 16.73 22.97
N ASN A 17 21.75 17.04 23.89
CA ASN A 17 23.10 16.48 24.06
C ASN A 17 23.43 15.18 23.29
N ASP A 18 24.44 15.31 22.43
CA ASP A 18 25.29 14.29 21.80
C ASP A 18 24.91 13.65 20.44
N LYS A 19 23.72 13.91 19.85
CA LYS A 19 23.48 13.64 18.41
C LYS A 19 22.46 14.61 17.81
N ASP A 20 22.88 15.38 16.80
CA ASP A 20 21.98 16.21 15.99
C ASP A 20 21.05 15.30 15.14
N MET A 21 19.83 15.06 15.61
CA MET A 21 18.81 14.28 14.90
C MET A 21 17.64 15.15 14.43
N TYR A 22 17.24 14.95 13.17
CA TYR A 22 16.05 15.58 12.59
C TYR A 22 14.80 14.77 12.91
N PHE A 23 13.72 15.44 13.32
CA PHE A 23 12.43 14.81 13.62
C PHE A 23 11.25 15.58 13.01
N ARG A 24 10.19 14.85 12.65
CA ARG A 24 8.94 15.41 12.12
C ARG A 24 7.83 15.31 13.15
N LYS A 25 7.01 16.36 13.26
CA LYS A 25 5.82 16.39 14.13
C LYS A 25 4.71 15.44 13.64
N THR A 26 4.58 15.25 12.32
CA THR A 26 3.56 14.39 11.71
C THR A 26 4.16 13.56 10.58
N ASN A 27 3.50 12.44 10.23
CA ASN A 27 3.92 11.55 9.14
C ASN A 27 2.89 11.50 7.99
N ARG A 28 2.41 12.66 7.54
CA ARG A 28 1.44 12.74 6.44
C ARG A 28 2.01 12.23 5.10
N ALA A 29 3.33 12.33 4.92
CA ALA A 29 4.05 11.80 3.76
C ALA A 29 4.26 10.28 3.79
N GLY A 30 3.93 9.60 4.90
CA GLY A 30 4.06 8.15 5.01
C GLY A 30 5.49 7.64 4.93
N GLY A 31 6.45 8.38 5.48
CA GLY A 31 7.86 7.99 5.56
C GLY A 31 8.69 8.22 4.30
N ILE A 32 8.09 8.73 3.22
CA ILE A 32 8.77 8.93 1.93
C ILE A 32 8.56 10.37 1.44
N GLU A 33 9.65 11.06 1.14
CA GLU A 33 9.67 12.40 0.56
C GLU A 33 10.59 12.42 -0.66
N GLY A 34 10.09 12.92 -1.79
CA GLY A 34 10.89 12.99 -3.03
C GLY A 34 11.42 11.63 -3.52
N GLY A 35 10.76 10.52 -3.15
CA GLY A 35 11.20 9.16 -3.49
C GLY A 35 12.26 8.57 -2.55
N VAL A 36 12.61 9.26 -1.46
CA VAL A 36 13.61 8.81 -0.49
C VAL A 36 12.98 8.64 0.89
N THR A 37 13.43 7.63 1.64
CA THR A 37 13.01 7.43 3.03
C THR A 37 13.47 8.58 3.90
N ASN A 38 12.57 9.09 4.73
CA ASN A 38 12.79 10.34 5.48
C ASN A 38 13.07 10.11 6.99
N GLY A 39 13.14 8.84 7.41
CA GLY A 39 13.38 8.42 8.79
C GLY A 39 12.10 8.21 9.62
N MET A 40 10.92 8.60 9.13
CA MET A 40 9.63 8.25 9.74
C MET A 40 9.16 6.85 9.30
N PRO A 41 8.21 6.21 10.01
CA PRO A 41 7.63 4.94 9.58
C PRO A 41 7.09 5.00 8.16
N ILE A 42 7.39 3.98 7.34
CA ILE A 42 6.84 3.87 5.99
C ILE A 42 5.38 3.40 6.10
N VAL A 43 4.45 4.17 5.55
CA VAL A 43 3.00 3.87 5.61
C VAL A 43 2.46 3.72 4.20
N VAL A 44 2.06 2.49 3.85
CA VAL A 44 1.50 2.14 2.55
C VAL A 44 0.06 1.69 2.70
N ARG A 45 -0.81 2.06 1.75
CA ARG A 45 -2.19 1.57 1.67
C ARG A 45 -2.41 0.88 0.33
N ALA A 46 -2.85 -0.38 0.38
CA ALA A 46 -3.19 -1.18 -0.79
C ALA A 46 -4.71 -1.33 -0.90
N TYR A 47 -5.25 -1.18 -2.10
CA TYR A 47 -6.66 -1.38 -2.40
C TYR A 47 -6.82 -2.64 -3.24
N HIS A 48 -7.55 -3.61 -2.70
CA HIS A 48 -7.80 -4.88 -3.37
C HIS A 48 -9.17 -4.85 -4.02
N LYS A 49 -9.23 -5.19 -5.32
CA LYS A 49 -10.52 -5.47 -5.96
C LYS A 49 -11.18 -6.69 -5.30
N PRO A 50 -12.52 -6.79 -5.32
CA PRO A 50 -13.21 -8.03 -4.98
C PRO A 50 -12.73 -9.19 -5.86
N ILE A 51 -12.83 -10.40 -5.34
CA ILE A 51 -12.48 -11.61 -6.09
C ILE A 51 -13.39 -11.71 -7.31
N SER A 52 -12.81 -12.07 -8.45
CA SER A 52 -13.48 -11.97 -9.74
C SER A 52 -14.59 -13.00 -9.96
N THR A 53 -14.55 -14.14 -9.27
CA THR A 53 -15.59 -15.17 -9.36
C THR A 53 -16.65 -14.97 -8.29
N LEU A 54 -17.91 -15.02 -8.71
CA LEU A 54 -19.07 -14.79 -7.85
C LEU A 54 -20.03 -15.98 -7.95
N TYR A 55 -20.65 -16.34 -6.82
CA TYR A 55 -21.70 -17.37 -6.80
C TYR A 55 -22.94 -17.00 -7.62
N LYS A 56 -23.16 -15.71 -7.86
CA LYS A 56 -24.03 -15.22 -8.92
C LYS A 56 -23.14 -14.89 -10.12
N PRO A 57 -23.06 -15.77 -11.12
CA PRO A 57 -22.17 -15.57 -12.27
C PRO A 57 -22.46 -14.27 -12.99
N LEU A 58 -21.40 -13.65 -13.50
CA LEU A 58 -21.51 -12.52 -14.42
C LEU A 58 -21.63 -13.04 -15.85
N GLN A 59 -22.32 -12.29 -16.70
CA GLN A 59 -22.38 -12.61 -18.12
C GLN A 59 -20.99 -12.44 -18.75
N THR A 60 -20.61 -13.43 -19.55
CA THR A 60 -19.36 -13.48 -20.30
C THR A 60 -19.61 -14.09 -21.69
N VAL A 61 -18.54 -14.38 -22.42
CA VAL A 61 -18.58 -15.00 -23.74
C VAL A 61 -17.72 -16.26 -23.73
N ASP A 62 -18.26 -17.34 -24.28
CA ASP A 62 -17.50 -18.57 -24.54
C ASP A 62 -16.48 -18.31 -25.66
N ILE A 63 -15.21 -18.62 -25.39
CA ILE A 63 -14.10 -18.24 -26.28
C ILE A 63 -14.06 -19.04 -27.58
N GLU A 64 -14.62 -20.25 -27.62
CA GLU A 64 -14.63 -21.13 -28.80
C GLU A 64 -15.83 -20.80 -29.70
N THR A 65 -17.03 -20.74 -29.11
CA THR A 65 -18.31 -20.57 -29.81
C THR A 65 -18.69 -19.12 -30.04
N LYS A 66 -18.06 -18.17 -29.32
CA LYS A 66 -18.36 -16.72 -29.33
C LYS A 66 -19.79 -16.37 -28.92
N LYS A 67 -20.47 -17.27 -28.20
CA LYS A 67 -21.85 -17.07 -27.70
C LYS A 67 -21.84 -16.59 -26.25
N THR A 68 -22.95 -15.97 -25.83
CA THR A 68 -23.18 -15.57 -24.44
C THR A 68 -23.15 -16.78 -23.52
N ALA A 69 -22.38 -16.70 -22.44
CA ALA A 69 -22.25 -17.72 -21.41
C ALA A 69 -22.17 -17.05 -20.03
N ASP A 70 -22.29 -17.86 -18.98
CA ASP A 70 -22.07 -17.40 -17.61
C ASP A 70 -20.63 -17.66 -17.17
N ALA A 71 -20.07 -16.79 -16.32
CA ALA A 71 -18.72 -16.94 -15.82
C ALA A 71 -18.58 -18.16 -14.89
N THR A 72 -17.48 -18.91 -15.04
CA THR A 72 -17.17 -20.05 -14.18
C THR A 72 -16.86 -19.63 -12.75
N ILE A 73 -17.26 -20.46 -11.79
CA ILE A 73 -16.97 -20.28 -10.37
C ILE A 73 -15.72 -21.08 -10.01
N GLU A 74 -14.63 -20.38 -9.71
CA GLU A 74 -13.33 -21.00 -9.39
C GLU A 74 -13.07 -21.08 -7.88
N ARG A 75 -13.46 -20.03 -7.14
CA ARG A 75 -13.27 -19.95 -5.69
C ARG A 75 -14.53 -19.52 -4.97
N SER A 76 -14.63 -19.94 -3.71
CA SER A 76 -15.78 -19.74 -2.82
C SER A 76 -15.56 -18.71 -1.72
N ASP A 77 -14.35 -18.16 -1.58
CA ASP A 77 -14.05 -17.21 -0.53
C ASP A 77 -14.67 -15.82 -0.79
N ILE A 78 -15.19 -15.19 0.26
CA ILE A 78 -15.91 -13.92 0.16
C ILE A 78 -14.94 -12.72 0.25
N CYS A 79 -13.86 -12.85 1.02
CA CYS A 79 -12.91 -11.76 1.27
C CYS A 79 -11.46 -12.25 1.26
N VAL A 80 -10.63 -11.63 0.41
CA VAL A 80 -9.19 -11.90 0.32
C VAL A 80 -8.34 -10.91 1.13
N VAL A 81 -8.92 -9.79 1.58
CA VAL A 81 -8.18 -8.64 2.12
C VAL A 81 -7.23 -9.02 3.27
N PRO A 82 -7.61 -9.85 4.26
CA PRO A 82 -6.68 -10.23 5.34
C PRO A 82 -5.45 -11.00 4.82
N ARG A 83 -5.67 -11.93 3.88
CA ARG A 83 -4.58 -12.72 3.27
C ARG A 83 -3.70 -11.86 2.38
N ALA A 84 -4.30 -10.92 1.67
CA ALA A 84 -3.59 -10.00 0.82
C ALA A 84 -2.71 -9.01 1.62
N GLY A 85 -3.08 -8.70 2.87
CA GLY A 85 -2.26 -7.92 3.80
C GLY A 85 -0.89 -8.56 4.04
N VAL A 86 -0.87 -9.85 4.39
CA VAL A 86 0.38 -10.62 4.59
C VAL A 86 1.26 -10.63 3.35
N VAL A 87 0.66 -10.82 2.17
CA VAL A 87 1.39 -10.75 0.89
C VAL A 87 1.95 -9.35 0.64
N SER A 88 1.17 -8.31 0.95
CA SER A 88 1.59 -6.92 0.77
C SER A 88 2.78 -6.57 1.69
N GLU A 89 2.76 -7.03 2.94
CA GLU A 89 3.87 -6.87 3.88
C GLU A 89 5.15 -7.57 3.39
N ALA A 90 5.02 -8.80 2.90
CA ALA A 90 6.14 -9.55 2.35
C ALA A 90 6.78 -8.87 1.13
N ILE A 91 5.96 -8.35 0.21
CA ILE A 91 6.44 -7.61 -0.96
C ILE A 91 7.10 -6.29 -0.53
N LEU A 92 6.53 -5.56 0.42
CA LEU A 92 7.15 -4.35 0.95
C LEU A 92 8.53 -4.64 1.57
N ALA A 93 8.63 -5.69 2.38
CA ALA A 93 9.90 -6.12 2.97
C ALA A 93 10.93 -6.52 1.91
N TYR A 94 10.50 -7.24 0.87
CA TYR A 94 11.36 -7.63 -0.25
C TYR A 94 11.94 -6.41 -0.99
N VAL A 95 11.08 -5.44 -1.33
CA VAL A 95 11.52 -4.20 -2.00
C VAL A 95 12.47 -3.41 -1.11
N LEU A 96 12.14 -3.22 0.17
CA LEU A 96 13.01 -2.48 1.10
C LEU A 96 14.37 -3.16 1.29
N ALA A 97 14.40 -4.49 1.37
CA ALA A 97 15.65 -5.24 1.46
C ALA A 97 16.51 -5.05 0.20
N GLY A 98 15.90 -5.05 -1.00
CA GLY A 98 16.59 -4.73 -2.25
C GLY A 98 17.22 -3.34 -2.23
N GLU A 99 16.42 -2.31 -1.89
CA GLU A 99 16.91 -0.92 -1.80
C GLU A 99 18.01 -0.72 -0.74
N ILE A 100 17.99 -1.51 0.33
CA ILE A 100 19.07 -1.52 1.33
C ILE A 100 20.34 -2.10 0.72
N VAL A 101 20.25 -3.25 0.03
CA VAL A 101 21.41 -3.90 -0.58
C VAL A 101 22.01 -3.04 -1.70
N ASP A 102 21.18 -2.37 -2.50
CA ASP A 102 21.66 -1.51 -3.60
C ASP A 102 22.39 -0.26 -3.09
N LYS A 103 22.16 0.14 -1.83
CA LYS A 103 22.68 1.38 -1.24
C LYS A 103 23.81 1.18 -0.24
N LEU A 104 23.98 -0.04 0.28
CA LEU A 104 25.09 -0.44 1.16
C LEU A 104 26.30 -0.89 0.35
#